data_AF-A0A0S7XHN7-F1
#
_entry.id   AF-A0A0S7XHN7-F1
#
_cell.length_a   1.000
_cell.length_b   1.000
_cell.length_c   1.000
_cell.angle_alpha   90.00
_cell.angle_beta   90.00
_cell.angle_gamma   90.00
#
_symmetry.space_group_name_H-M   'P 1'
#
loop_
_entity.id
_entity.type
_entity.pdbx_description
1 polymer ?
#
loop_
_entity_poly.entity_id
_entity_poly.type
_entity_poly.pdbx_seq_one_letter_code
_entity_poly.pdbx_strand_id
1 'polypeptide(L)'
;MTRVIALVVMAMFALPVAALAGPPAALDTLWTVGDHVVTMLASGDVDSVVTMLHYPPSYSKEELASEVAGIAGAIKFLLAKLGSLDVLEPFSGETLCYDIGLSAGDPGYWESLSPLNTVDLVYKGKFDKFGGGFVSISFFEIDGAMDLRAIVLRLEASVPEARETAIDISLELARRQAESTGETLPENLRELISASVPDLSKTEE
;
A
#
# COMPACT_ATOMS: atom_id res chain seq x y z
N MET A 1 -21.38 1.33 3.78
CA MET A 1 -20.82 1.24 2.41
C MET A 1 -19.33 1.19 2.57
N THR A 2 -18.71 0.04 2.32
CA THR A 2 -17.25 -0.16 2.40
C THR A 2 -16.60 0.57 1.23
N ARG A 3 -15.59 1.41 1.46
CA ARG A 3 -14.90 2.13 0.38
C ARG A 3 -13.42 1.80 0.42
N VAL A 4 -13.09 0.51 0.26
CA VAL A 4 -11.70 0.08 0.05
C VAL A 4 -11.23 0.66 -1.27
N ILE A 5 -10.42 1.72 -1.24
CA ILE A 5 -9.88 2.30 -2.46
C ILE A 5 -8.72 1.44 -2.93
N ALA A 6 -8.95 0.65 -3.98
CA ALA A 6 -7.87 0.11 -4.78
C ALA A 6 -7.20 1.27 -5.53
N LEU A 7 -6.14 1.83 -4.96
CA LEU A 7 -5.37 2.88 -5.61
C LEU A 7 -4.49 2.21 -6.68
N VAL A 8 -4.98 2.19 -7.91
CA VAL A 8 -4.27 1.60 -9.06
C VAL A 8 -3.41 2.67 -9.75
N VAL A 9 -2.12 2.56 -9.48
CA VAL A 9 -0.93 3.06 -10.20
C VAL A 9 -0.89 4.55 -10.54
N MET A 10 -0.08 5.27 -9.76
CA MET A 10 0.61 6.47 -10.22
C MET A 10 2.10 6.14 -10.38
N ALA A 11 2.62 6.42 -11.57
CA ALA A 11 3.99 6.15 -11.97
C ALA A 11 5.01 7.03 -11.23
N MET A 12 6.18 6.42 -10.99
CA MET A 12 7.48 7.03 -10.65
C MET A 12 7.46 8.18 -9.65
N PHE A 13 7.82 7.86 -8.41
CA PHE A 13 8.67 8.75 -7.65
C PHE A 13 9.99 8.02 -7.39
N ALA A 14 11.08 8.53 -7.95
CA ALA A 14 12.31 8.55 -7.16
C ALA A 14 11.89 9.25 -5.88
N LEU A 15 11.77 8.53 -4.77
CA LEU A 15 11.56 9.18 -3.48
C LEU A 15 12.91 9.85 -3.20
N PRO A 16 13.09 11.18 -3.37
CA PRO A 16 14.13 11.80 -2.58
C PRO A 16 13.74 11.44 -1.15
N VAL A 17 14.61 10.73 -0.45
CA VAL A 17 14.56 10.71 1.01
C VAL A 17 14.81 12.16 1.39
N ALA A 18 13.75 12.95 1.39
CA ALA A 18 13.75 14.27 1.98
C ALA A 18 14.10 13.98 3.43
N ALA A 19 15.34 14.29 3.80
CA ALA A 19 15.78 14.21 5.17
C ALA A 19 14.78 15.05 5.97
N LEU A 20 13.85 14.39 6.65
CA LEU A 20 13.01 15.07 7.63
C LEU A 20 13.99 15.68 8.61
N ALA A 21 14.07 17.00 8.61
CA ALA A 21 14.73 17.78 9.64
C ALA A 21 13.89 17.74 10.92
N GLY A 22 13.43 16.55 11.32
CA GLY A 22 12.91 16.24 12.63
C GLY A 22 14.06 15.81 13.54
N PRO A 23 13.92 15.96 14.87
CA PRO A 23 14.90 15.40 15.80
C PRO A 23 15.06 13.89 15.54
N PRO A 24 16.28 13.34 15.53
CA PRO A 24 16.57 11.93 15.22
C PRO A 24 15.65 10.91 15.93
N ALA A 25 15.23 11.23 17.16
CA ALA A 25 14.35 10.40 17.97
C ALA A 25 12.94 10.15 17.39
N ALA A 26 12.40 11.07 16.58
CA ALA A 26 11.11 10.88 15.92
C ALA A 26 11.20 9.84 14.80
N LEU A 27 12.32 9.83 14.05
CA LEU A 27 12.57 8.85 13.00
C LEU A 27 12.83 7.44 13.57
N ASP A 28 13.58 7.33 14.66
CA ASP A 28 13.82 6.04 15.33
C ASP A 28 12.51 5.39 15.81
N THR A 29 11.57 6.22 16.28
CA THR A 29 10.23 5.78 16.69
C THR A 29 9.44 5.26 15.48
N LEU A 30 9.50 5.95 14.34
CA LEU A 30 8.84 5.50 13.11
C LEU A 30 9.39 4.18 12.60
N TRP A 31 10.72 4.01 12.60
CA TRP A 31 11.35 2.73 12.24
C TRP A 31 10.91 1.61 13.18
N THR A 32 10.81 1.86 14.49
CA THR A 32 10.29 0.87 15.45
C THR A 32 8.86 0.44 15.13
N VAL A 33 7.98 1.39 14.81
CA VAL A 33 6.59 1.09 14.42
C VAL A 33 6.56 0.36 13.08
N GLY A 34 7.35 0.81 12.10
CA GLY A 34 7.48 0.17 10.81
C GLY A 34 7.95 -1.28 10.91
N ASP A 35 9.02 -1.54 11.66
CA ASP A 35 9.56 -2.87 11.96
C ASP A 35 8.49 -3.78 12.56
N HIS A 36 7.70 -3.25 13.51
CA HIS A 36 6.61 -3.98 14.11
C HIS A 36 5.51 -4.33 13.10
N VAL A 37 5.09 -3.38 12.27
CA VAL A 37 4.07 -3.58 11.22
C VAL A 37 4.54 -4.64 10.22
N VAL A 38 5.77 -4.53 9.71
CA VAL A 38 6.28 -5.48 8.71
C VAL A 38 6.49 -6.87 9.31
N THR A 39 6.88 -6.97 10.58
CA THR A 39 6.97 -8.26 11.30
C THR A 39 5.60 -8.93 11.40
N MET A 40 4.54 -8.18 11.75
CA MET A 40 3.19 -8.72 11.81
C MET A 40 2.66 -9.13 10.43
N LEU A 41 2.94 -8.34 9.38
CA LEU A 41 2.62 -8.72 8.01
C LEU A 41 3.30 -10.02 7.60
N ALA A 42 4.60 -10.16 7.90
CA ALA A 42 5.37 -11.37 7.60
C ALA A 42 4.83 -12.59 8.36
N SER A 43 4.37 -12.43 9.60
CA SER A 43 3.76 -13.51 10.38
C SER A 43 2.29 -13.78 10.00
N GLY A 44 1.72 -13.05 9.05
CA GLY A 44 0.32 -13.16 8.64
C GLY A 44 -0.69 -12.57 9.63
N ASP A 45 -0.24 -11.78 10.61
CA ASP A 45 -1.10 -11.07 11.57
C ASP A 45 -1.67 -9.78 10.96
N VAL A 46 -2.43 -9.96 9.89
CA VAL A 46 -3.01 -8.85 9.12
C VAL A 46 -4.06 -8.09 9.93
N ASP A 47 -4.80 -8.78 10.80
CA ASP A 47 -5.90 -8.16 11.55
C ASP A 47 -5.36 -7.13 12.56
N SER A 48 -4.26 -7.44 13.26
CA SER A 48 -3.58 -6.46 14.11
C SER A 48 -3.05 -5.28 13.30
N VAL A 49 -2.42 -5.54 12.15
CA VAL A 49 -1.85 -4.50 11.28
C VAL A 49 -2.89 -3.49 10.83
N VAL A 50 -4.05 -3.95 10.35
CA VAL A 50 -5.07 -3.01 9.87
C VAL A 50 -5.66 -2.16 10.99
N THR A 51 -5.68 -2.65 12.24
CA THR A 51 -6.15 -1.84 13.37
C THR A 51 -5.22 -0.68 13.72
N MET A 52 -3.98 -0.69 13.21
CA MET A 52 -3.03 0.41 13.37
C MET A 52 -3.22 1.53 12.35
N LEU A 53 -3.97 1.28 11.27
CA LEU A 53 -4.22 2.30 10.25
C LEU A 53 -5.07 3.45 10.82
N HIS A 54 -4.84 4.63 10.30
CA HIS A 54 -5.68 5.78 10.56
C HIS A 54 -6.96 5.69 9.77
N TYR A 55 -8.08 5.89 10.45
CA TYR A 55 -9.42 5.90 9.85
C TYR A 55 -10.07 7.26 10.08
N PRO A 56 -10.91 7.74 9.14
CA PRO A 56 -11.64 8.98 9.31
C PRO A 56 -12.44 8.97 10.63
N PRO A 57 -12.30 9.99 11.48
CA PRO A 57 -12.99 10.04 12.78
C PRO A 57 -14.51 10.17 12.64
N SER A 58 -14.99 10.49 11.42
CA SER A 58 -16.40 10.55 11.08
C SER A 58 -17.06 9.19 10.89
N TYR A 59 -16.29 8.09 10.81
CA TYR A 59 -16.85 6.76 10.63
C TYR A 59 -17.66 6.32 11.85
N SER A 60 -18.87 5.81 11.60
CA SER A 60 -19.62 5.05 12.59
C SER A 60 -18.89 3.74 12.93
N LYS A 61 -19.32 3.08 14.02
CA LYS A 61 -18.72 1.79 14.43
C LYS A 61 -18.88 0.73 13.35
N GLU A 62 -20.04 0.70 12.70
CA GLU A 62 -20.36 -0.24 11.63
C GLU A 62 -19.53 0.03 10.37
N GLU A 63 -19.33 1.31 10.01
CA GLU A 63 -18.45 1.71 8.91
C GLU A 63 -17.00 1.34 9.19
N LEU A 64 -16.49 1.66 10.38
CA LEU A 64 -15.14 1.32 10.79
C LEU A 64 -14.91 -0.20 10.76
N ALA A 65 -15.79 -0.98 11.36
CA ALA A 65 -15.67 -2.44 11.36
C ALA A 65 -15.70 -3.02 9.94
N SER A 66 -16.54 -2.46 9.07
CA SER A 66 -16.61 -2.87 7.67
C SER A 66 -15.34 -2.52 6.89
N GLU A 67 -14.79 -1.32 7.11
CA GLU A 67 -13.57 -0.86 6.47
C GLU A 67 -12.35 -1.69 6.91
N VAL A 68 -12.20 -1.91 8.22
CA VAL A 68 -11.16 -2.77 8.80
C VAL A 68 -11.22 -4.18 8.18
N ALA A 69 -12.41 -4.78 8.10
CA ALA A 69 -12.58 -6.10 7.50
C ALA A 69 -12.26 -6.10 5.99
N GLY A 70 -12.64 -5.05 5.27
CA GLY A 70 -12.35 -4.87 3.84
C GLY A 70 -10.86 -4.79 3.55
N ILE A 71 -10.14 -3.94 4.29
CA ILE A 71 -8.69 -3.79 4.14
C ILE A 71 -7.97 -5.08 4.56
N ALA A 72 -8.37 -5.71 5.66
CA ALA A 72 -7.79 -6.99 6.07
C ALA A 72 -7.97 -8.06 4.99
N GLY A 73 -9.17 -8.14 4.41
CA GLY A 73 -9.47 -9.04 3.30
C GLY A 73 -8.60 -8.76 2.07
N ALA A 74 -8.38 -7.49 1.73
CA ALA A 74 -7.53 -7.08 0.62
C ALA A 74 -6.05 -7.44 0.86
N ILE A 75 -5.49 -7.15 2.04
CA ILE A 75 -4.10 -7.52 2.38
C ILE A 75 -3.95 -9.04 2.38
N LYS A 76 -4.88 -9.79 2.99
CA LYS A 76 -4.88 -11.26 2.97
C LYS A 76 -4.93 -11.80 1.54
N PHE A 77 -5.74 -11.20 0.67
CA PHE A 77 -5.79 -11.54 -0.74
C PHE A 77 -4.44 -11.30 -1.43
N LEU A 78 -3.81 -10.15 -1.19
CA LEU A 78 -2.49 -9.84 -1.76
C LEU A 78 -1.42 -10.83 -1.31
N LEU A 79 -1.31 -11.11 -0.01
CA LEU A 79 -0.38 -12.09 0.52
C LEU A 79 -0.68 -13.51 -0.01
N ALA A 80 -1.95 -13.87 -0.20
CA ALA A 80 -2.30 -15.14 -0.83
C ALA A 80 -1.85 -15.22 -2.30
N LYS A 81 -1.85 -14.09 -3.04
CA LYS A 81 -1.40 -14.02 -4.43
C LYS A 81 0.11 -14.00 -4.57
N LEU A 82 0.79 -13.17 -3.77
CA LEU A 82 2.23 -12.95 -3.84
C LEU A 82 3.02 -14.01 -3.07
N GLY A 83 2.42 -14.65 -2.07
CA GLY A 83 3.07 -15.59 -1.16
C GLY A 83 3.40 -14.96 0.19
N SER A 84 3.95 -15.79 1.08
CA SER A 84 4.55 -15.33 2.33
C SER A 84 5.64 -14.30 2.07
N LEU A 85 5.76 -13.36 2.99
CA LEU A 85 6.75 -12.32 2.95
C LEU A 85 7.91 -12.73 3.87
N ASP A 86 9.05 -13.04 3.26
CA ASP A 86 10.27 -13.42 3.94
C ASP A 86 11.30 -12.29 3.88
N VAL A 87 12.11 -12.20 4.95
CA VAL A 87 13.29 -11.32 5.07
C VAL A 87 12.97 -9.86 4.77
N LEU A 88 12.66 -9.06 5.79
CA LEU A 88 12.41 -7.64 5.64
C LEU A 88 13.56 -6.84 6.23
N GLU A 89 14.29 -6.14 5.35
CA GLU A 89 15.37 -5.24 5.74
C GLU A 89 15.04 -3.80 5.33
N PRO A 90 15.36 -2.79 6.15
CA PRO A 90 15.27 -1.39 5.76
C PRO A 90 15.99 -1.14 4.43
N PHE A 91 15.32 -0.46 3.51
CA PHE A 91 15.85 -0.13 2.20
C PHE A 91 15.99 1.37 2.03
N SER A 92 17.21 1.82 1.74
CA SER A 92 17.55 3.20 1.41
C SER A 92 18.19 3.24 0.03
N GLY A 93 17.37 3.29 -1.02
CA GLY A 93 17.84 3.31 -2.39
C GLY A 93 16.72 3.59 -3.37
N GLU A 94 17.08 3.59 -4.65
CA GLU A 94 16.13 3.72 -5.75
C GLU A 94 15.91 2.35 -6.40
N THR A 95 14.67 2.08 -6.77
CA THR A 95 14.28 0.87 -7.48
C THR A 95 13.01 1.14 -8.28
N LEU A 96 12.87 0.47 -9.41
CA LEU A 96 11.64 0.51 -10.19
C LEU A 96 10.70 -0.58 -9.69
N CYS A 97 9.47 -0.20 -9.38
CA CYS A 97 8.46 -1.11 -8.85
C CYS A 97 7.08 -0.83 -9.41
N TYR A 98 6.24 -1.85 -9.34
CA TYR A 98 4.80 -1.75 -9.51
C TYR A 98 4.13 -1.74 -8.14
N ASP A 99 3.50 -0.62 -7.81
CA ASP A 99 2.85 -0.40 -6.52
C ASP A 99 1.45 -0.99 -6.50
N ILE A 100 1.18 -1.77 -5.45
CA ILE A 100 -0.12 -2.34 -5.14
C ILE A 100 -0.46 -1.89 -3.71
N GLY A 101 -1.11 -0.72 -3.63
CA GLY A 101 -1.37 -0.01 -2.40
C GLY A 101 -2.76 -0.22 -1.86
N LEU A 102 -2.87 -0.23 -0.52
CA LEU A 102 -4.12 -0.17 0.21
C LEU A 102 -4.03 0.95 1.25
N SER A 103 -5.03 1.82 1.27
CA SER A 103 -5.20 2.85 2.29
C SER A 103 -6.63 2.81 2.83
N ALA A 104 -6.77 3.16 4.11
CA ALA A 104 -8.09 3.44 4.69
C ALA A 104 -8.57 4.83 4.27
N GLY A 105 -9.87 5.08 4.41
CA GLY A 105 -10.46 6.40 4.18
C GLY A 105 -10.71 6.72 2.71
N ASP A 106 -11.59 7.69 2.45
CA ASP A 106 -11.95 8.11 1.10
C ASP A 106 -11.11 9.30 0.59
N PRO A 107 -11.10 9.60 -0.72
CA PRO A 107 -10.24 10.66 -1.25
C PRO A 107 -10.62 12.03 -0.67
N GLY A 108 -11.91 12.28 -0.44
CA GLY A 108 -12.39 13.55 0.11
C GLY A 108 -11.92 13.78 1.54
N TYR A 109 -11.84 12.71 2.34
CA TYR A 109 -11.21 12.77 3.65
C TYR A 109 -9.72 13.15 3.56
N TRP A 110 -8.94 12.46 2.73
CA TRP A 110 -7.51 12.75 2.60
C TRP A 110 -7.23 14.15 2.02
N GLU A 111 -8.05 14.60 1.07
CA GLU A 111 -8.00 15.95 0.52
C GLU A 111 -8.27 17.03 1.59
N SER A 112 -9.12 16.72 2.56
CA SER A 112 -9.45 17.66 3.66
C SER A 112 -8.30 17.91 4.64
N LEU A 113 -7.29 17.03 4.67
CA LEU A 113 -6.10 17.13 5.53
C LEU A 113 -4.94 17.90 4.88
N SER A 114 -5.16 18.54 3.74
CA SER A 114 -4.09 19.20 2.98
C SER A 114 -3.51 20.44 3.70
N PRO A 115 -2.17 20.61 3.74
CA PRO A 115 -1.14 19.76 3.13
C PRO A 115 -0.89 18.48 3.94
N LEU A 116 -0.90 17.34 3.24
CA LEU A 116 -0.61 16.04 3.85
C LEU A 116 0.91 15.79 3.79
N ASN A 117 1.59 15.92 4.94
CA ASN A 117 2.99 15.55 5.06
C ASN A 117 3.10 14.05 5.32
N THR A 118 3.74 13.31 4.41
CA THR A 118 3.91 11.86 4.54
C THR A 118 5.37 11.44 4.65
N VAL A 119 5.60 10.34 5.36
CA VAL A 119 6.92 9.70 5.51
C VAL A 119 6.76 8.23 5.15
N ASP A 120 7.50 7.79 4.14
CA ASP A 120 7.47 6.39 3.71
C ASP A 120 8.72 5.66 4.20
N LEU A 121 8.50 4.56 4.94
CA LEU A 121 9.55 3.61 5.28
C LEU A 121 9.48 2.42 4.34
N VAL A 122 10.56 2.17 3.61
CA VAL A 122 10.62 1.09 2.62
C VAL A 122 11.44 -0.07 3.17
N TYR A 123 10.89 -1.27 3.05
CA TYR A 123 11.52 -2.53 3.41
C TYR A 123 11.67 -3.36 2.16
N LYS A 124 12.88 -3.86 1.91
CA LYS A 124 13.12 -4.86 0.87
C LYS A 124 12.83 -6.24 1.44
N GLY A 125 12.18 -7.09 0.66
CA GLY A 125 12.02 -8.49 1.00
C GLY A 125 11.72 -9.39 -0.17
N LYS A 126 11.22 -10.58 0.15
CA LYS A 126 10.91 -11.61 -0.84
C LYS A 126 9.52 -12.17 -0.63
N PHE A 127 8.74 -12.19 -1.70
CA PHE A 127 7.46 -12.88 -1.78
C PHE A 127 7.68 -14.29 -2.33
N ASP A 128 7.22 -15.33 -1.63
CA ASP A 128 7.57 -16.70 -2.01
C ASP A 128 7.08 -17.16 -3.40
N LYS A 129 5.98 -16.59 -3.91
CA LYS A 129 5.46 -16.92 -5.25
C LYS A 129 5.96 -15.99 -6.34
N PHE A 130 6.53 -14.84 -5.97
CA PHE A 130 6.84 -13.77 -6.91
C PHE A 130 8.33 -13.40 -6.94
N GLY A 131 9.09 -13.67 -5.89
CA GLY A 131 10.51 -13.31 -5.80
C GLY A 131 10.72 -11.96 -5.11
N GLY A 132 11.62 -11.13 -5.64
CA GLY A 132 11.98 -9.85 -5.04
C GLY A 132 10.80 -8.87 -4.98
N GLY A 133 10.70 -8.13 -3.89
CA GLY A 133 9.69 -7.10 -3.73
C GLY A 133 9.97 -6.18 -2.54
N PHE A 134 9.06 -5.25 -2.31
CA PHE A 134 9.17 -4.28 -1.24
C PHE A 134 7.85 -4.09 -0.51
N VAL A 135 7.94 -3.67 0.74
CA VAL A 135 6.81 -3.18 1.53
C VAL A 135 7.10 -1.74 1.92
N SER A 136 6.17 -0.84 1.59
CA SER A 136 6.23 0.56 2.02
C SER A 136 5.19 0.78 3.11
N ILE A 137 5.64 1.30 4.24
CA ILE A 137 4.80 1.72 5.36
C ILE A 137 4.75 3.24 5.33
N SER A 138 3.59 3.80 5.02
CA SER A 138 3.39 5.24 4.87
C SER A 138 2.80 5.80 6.15
N PHE A 139 3.47 6.79 6.74
CA PHE A 139 2.99 7.58 7.86
C PHE A 139 2.58 8.97 7.39
N PHE A 140 1.72 9.62 8.15
CA PHE A 140 1.41 11.03 7.96
C PHE A 140 1.33 11.75 9.30
N GLU A 141 1.57 13.06 9.28
CA GLU A 141 1.47 13.89 10.47
C GLU A 141 0.05 14.49 10.59
N ILE A 142 -0.57 14.28 11.75
CA ILE A 142 -1.84 14.92 12.15
C ILE A 142 -1.75 15.36 13.60
N ASP A 143 -2.07 16.63 13.86
CA ASP A 143 -2.02 17.23 15.21
C ASP A 143 -0.67 17.03 15.95
N GLY A 144 0.44 16.98 15.19
CA GLY A 144 1.80 16.77 15.72
C GLY A 144 2.12 15.31 16.11
N ALA A 145 1.23 14.37 15.79
CA ALA A 145 1.45 12.93 15.92
C ALA A 145 1.62 12.28 14.55
N MET A 146 2.43 11.22 14.50
CA MET A 146 2.59 10.41 13.30
C MET A 146 1.68 9.19 13.37
N ASP A 147 0.79 9.07 12.40
CA ASP A 147 -0.16 7.97 12.28
C ASP A 147 0.11 7.15 11.02
N LEU A 148 -0.20 5.85 11.08
CA LEU A 148 -0.04 4.95 9.95
C LEU A 148 -1.15 5.20 8.92
N ARG A 149 -0.77 5.61 7.71
CA ARG A 149 -1.71 5.94 6.62
C ARG A 149 -2.03 4.75 5.72
N ALA A 150 -0.99 4.09 5.24
CA ALA A 150 -1.12 3.12 4.16
C ALA A 150 -0.02 2.06 4.20
N ILE A 151 -0.35 0.91 3.60
CA ILE A 151 0.56 -0.19 3.38
C ILE A 151 0.57 -0.46 1.89
N VAL A 152 1.76 -0.44 1.29
CA VAL A 152 1.92 -0.66 -0.15
C VAL A 152 2.85 -1.85 -0.35
N LEU A 153 2.34 -2.88 -1.03
CA LEU A 153 3.16 -3.99 -1.50
C LEU A 153 3.65 -3.65 -2.91
N ARG A 154 4.94 -3.86 -3.16
CA ARG A 154 5.58 -3.45 -4.40
C ARG A 154 6.24 -4.66 -5.07
N LEU A 155 5.96 -4.84 -6.36
CA LEU A 155 6.62 -5.85 -7.18
C LEU A 155 7.80 -5.20 -7.89
N GLU A 156 9.01 -5.73 -7.70
CA GLU A 156 10.19 -5.20 -8.36
C GLU A 156 10.05 -5.36 -9.89
N ALA A 157 10.28 -4.28 -10.64
CA ALA A 157 10.04 -4.26 -12.08
C ALA A 157 10.95 -5.22 -12.86
N SER A 158 12.10 -5.59 -12.28
CA SER A 158 13.05 -6.57 -12.81
C SER A 158 12.52 -8.00 -12.77
N VAL A 159 11.48 -8.29 -11.97
CA VAL A 159 10.91 -9.63 -11.85
C VAL A 159 10.05 -9.94 -13.09
N PRO A 160 10.21 -11.12 -13.71
CA PRO A 160 9.36 -11.54 -14.82
C PRO A 160 7.88 -11.43 -14.47
N GLU A 161 7.08 -10.89 -15.38
CA GLU A 161 5.62 -10.78 -15.25
C GLU A 161 5.13 -9.85 -14.12
N ALA A 162 6.00 -9.03 -13.50
CA ALA A 162 5.61 -8.10 -12.42
C ALA A 162 4.52 -7.13 -12.85
N ARG A 163 4.63 -6.61 -14.06
CA ARG A 163 3.64 -5.72 -14.65
C ARG A 163 2.28 -6.37 -14.79
N GLU A 164 2.21 -7.52 -15.46
CA GLU A 164 0.94 -8.22 -15.69
C GLU A 164 0.33 -8.71 -14.38
N THR A 165 1.18 -9.16 -13.44
CA THR A 165 0.74 -9.55 -12.10
C THR A 165 0.13 -8.37 -11.34
N ALA A 166 0.75 -7.18 -11.39
CA ALA A 166 0.21 -5.98 -10.77
C ALA A 166 -1.13 -5.56 -11.40
N ILE A 167 -1.26 -5.65 -12.72
CA ILE A 167 -2.51 -5.39 -13.46
C ILE A 167 -3.60 -6.37 -13.02
N ASP A 168 -3.31 -7.67 -13.00
CA ASP A 168 -4.29 -8.72 -12.66
C ASP A 168 -4.74 -8.62 -11.20
N ILE A 169 -3.83 -8.32 -10.28
CA ILE A 169 -4.15 -8.06 -8.88
C ILE A 169 -5.02 -6.81 -8.75
N SER A 170 -4.68 -5.73 -9.44
CA SER A 170 -5.44 -4.48 -9.44
C SER A 170 -6.86 -4.67 -9.97
N LEU A 171 -7.02 -5.46 -11.03
CA LEU A 171 -8.33 -5.82 -11.58
C LEU A 171 -9.19 -6.59 -10.58
N GLU A 172 -8.60 -7.55 -9.89
CA GLU A 172 -9.30 -8.37 -8.91
C GLU A 172 -9.68 -7.58 -7.67
N LEU A 173 -8.83 -6.66 -7.20
CA LEU A 173 -9.16 -5.73 -6.13
C LEU A 173 -10.33 -4.82 -6.52
N ALA A 174 -10.30 -4.25 -7.74
CA ALA A 174 -11.40 -3.42 -8.24
C ALA A 174 -12.72 -4.20 -8.34
N ARG A 175 -12.70 -5.47 -8.77
CA ARG A 175 -13.88 -6.35 -8.78
C ARG A 175 -14.45 -6.58 -7.39
N ARG A 176 -13.60 -6.92 -6.42
CA ARG A 176 -14.00 -7.13 -5.03
C ARG A 176 -14.60 -5.87 -4.42
N GLN A 177 -14.01 -4.72 -4.71
CA GLN A 177 -14.54 -3.44 -4.28
C GLN A 177 -15.93 -3.20 -4.88
N ALA A 178 -16.09 -3.35 -6.20
CA ALA A 178 -17.36 -3.18 -6.90
C ALA A 178 -18.46 -4.12 -6.40
N GLU A 179 -18.13 -5.40 -6.14
CA GLU A 179 -19.05 -6.36 -5.53
C GLU A 179 -19.50 -5.91 -4.13
N SER A 180 -18.60 -5.31 -3.33
CA SER A 180 -18.92 -4.82 -1.99
C SER A 180 -19.73 -3.52 -1.99
N THR A 181 -19.56 -2.65 -3.00
CA THR A 181 -20.24 -1.36 -3.12
C THR A 181 -21.51 -1.43 -3.96
N GLY A 182 -21.70 -2.49 -4.76
CA GLY A 182 -22.74 -2.58 -5.77
C GLY A 182 -22.49 -1.70 -7.00
N GLU A 183 -21.25 -1.24 -7.18
CA GLU A 183 -20.86 -0.42 -8.33
C GLU A 183 -20.64 -1.28 -9.57
N THR A 184 -20.97 -0.74 -10.75
CA THR A 184 -20.69 -1.40 -12.02
C THR A 184 -19.31 -0.99 -12.51
N LEU A 185 -18.45 -1.96 -12.80
CA LEU A 185 -17.15 -1.70 -13.40
C LEU A 185 -17.26 -1.37 -14.90
N PRO A 186 -16.40 -0.50 -15.44
CA PRO A 186 -16.30 -0.27 -16.88
C PRO A 186 -15.97 -1.57 -17.65
N GLU A 187 -16.60 -1.78 -18.81
CA GLU A 187 -16.32 -2.96 -19.66
C GLU A 187 -14.85 -3.03 -20.11
N ASN A 188 -14.20 -1.87 -20.25
CA ASN A 188 -12.81 -1.72 -20.65
C ASN A 188 -11.84 -1.54 -19.46
N LEU A 189 -12.21 -1.96 -18.24
CA LEU A 189 -11.38 -1.76 -17.04
C LEU A 189 -9.95 -2.29 -17.19
N ARG A 190 -9.74 -3.43 -17.86
CA ARG A 190 -8.39 -3.95 -18.11
C ARG A 190 -7.56 -3.00 -18.95
N GLU A 191 -8.13 -2.40 -19.99
CA GLU A 191 -7.42 -1.47 -20.86
C GLU A 191 -7.05 -0.19 -20.08
N LEU A 192 -7.98 0.32 -19.27
CA LEU A 192 -7.74 1.49 -18.41
C LEU A 192 -6.60 1.26 -17.42
N ILE A 193 -6.61 0.12 -16.73
CA ILE A 193 -5.54 -0.25 -15.80
C ILE A 193 -4.23 -0.49 -16.56
N SER A 194 -4.27 -1.23 -17.67
CA SER A 194 -3.05 -1.49 -18.45
C SER A 194 -2.42 -0.21 -18.98
N ALA A 195 -3.22 0.78 -19.36
CA ALA A 195 -2.74 2.08 -19.82
C ALA A 195 -2.14 2.92 -18.69
N SER A 196 -2.56 2.72 -17.43
CA SER A 196 -1.98 3.41 -16.27
C SER A 196 -0.72 2.74 -15.72
N VAL A 197 -0.45 1.48 -16.08
CA VAL A 197 0.76 0.75 -15.66
C VAL A 197 1.84 0.81 -16.74
N PRO A 198 2.88 1.65 -16.60
CA PRO A 198 3.93 1.77 -17.61
C PRO A 198 4.76 0.48 -17.75
N ASP A 199 5.32 0.28 -18.94
CA ASP A 199 6.30 -0.79 -19.17
C ASP A 199 7.69 -0.33 -18.70
N LEU A 200 8.06 -0.74 -17.48
CA LEU A 200 9.31 -0.35 -16.82
C LEU A 200 10.50 -1.22 -17.26
N SER A 201 10.25 -2.29 -18.02
CA SER A 201 11.32 -3.15 -18.57
C SER A 201 12.13 -2.47 -19.67
N LYS A 202 11.66 -1.32 -20.17
CA LYS A 202 12.26 -0.58 -21.30
C LYS A 202 13.04 0.66 -20.89
N THR A 203 13.18 0.93 -19.59
CA THR A 203 13.76 2.19 -19.06
C THR A 203 15.26 2.14 -18.75
N GLU A 204 15.99 1.10 -19.16
CA GLU A 204 17.43 0.94 -18.91
C GLU A 204 18.37 1.49 -20.02
N GLU A 205 17.92 2.41 -20.88
CA GLU A 205 18.79 3.10 -21.88
C GLU A 205 19.28 4.48 -21.42
#